data_AF-A0A7L1YCP2-F1
#
_entry.id   AF-A0A7L1YCP2-F1
#
_cell.length_a   1.000
_cell.length_b   1.000
_cell.length_c   1.000
_cell.angle_alpha   90.00
_cell.angle_beta   90.00
_cell.angle_gamma   90.00
#
_symmetry.space_group_name_H-M   'P 1'
#
loop_
_entity.id
_entity.type
_entity.pdbx_description
1 polymer ?
#
loop_
_entity_poly.entity_id
_entity_poly.type
_entity_poly.pdbx_seq_one_letter_code
_entity_poly.pdbx_strand_id
1 'polypeptide(L)'
;LSFRCVQPEFKALAVGVYTLVMRMLAGIPAPVYFGAVIDKTCLKWGSTSCGQRGACRLYDSIANRYVFLGLAAALRGPSFLIGIIFYIFIKKHFQNKNSRPVENGQEDVSMNREENCKIKQHLPGSPDAENESSI
;
A
#
# COMPACT_ATOMS: atom_id res chain seq x y z
N LEU A 1 -6.36 -10.02 -9.85
CA LEU A 1 -6.71 -11.39 -9.40
C LEU A 1 -7.03 -11.44 -7.89
N SER A 2 -7.79 -10.47 -7.32
CA SER A 2 -7.96 -10.42 -5.84
C SER A 2 -9.36 -10.07 -5.35
N PHE A 3 -10.39 -10.05 -6.21
CA PHE A 3 -11.76 -9.73 -5.78
C PHE A 3 -12.70 -10.94 -5.67
N ARG A 4 -12.24 -12.16 -6.00
CA ARG A 4 -13.11 -13.35 -6.06
C ARG A 4 -13.30 -14.12 -4.74
N CYS A 5 -12.64 -13.72 -3.65
CA CYS A 5 -12.72 -14.45 -2.37
C CYS A 5 -13.08 -13.58 -1.15
N VAL A 6 -13.71 -12.42 -1.37
CA VAL A 6 -14.21 -11.55 -0.30
C VAL A 6 -15.71 -11.36 -0.51
N GLN A 7 -16.52 -11.43 0.54
CA GLN A 7 -17.96 -11.16 0.45
C GLN A 7 -18.21 -9.77 -0.18
N PRO A 8 -19.12 -9.63 -1.16
CA PRO A 8 -19.29 -8.41 -1.94
C PRO A 8 -19.68 -7.19 -1.08
N GLU A 9 -20.34 -7.45 0.03
CA GLU A 9 -20.82 -6.47 1.02
C GLU A 9 -19.73 -5.68 1.75
N PHE A 10 -18.51 -6.23 1.93
CA PHE A 10 -17.41 -5.50 2.59
C PHE A 10 -16.42 -4.85 1.62
N LYS A 11 -16.53 -5.10 0.31
CA LYS A 11 -15.61 -4.52 -0.69
C LYS A 11 -15.76 -3.01 -0.80
N ALA A 12 -16.99 -2.53 -0.92
CA ALA A 12 -17.28 -1.11 -1.06
C ALA A 12 -16.87 -0.32 0.20
N LEU A 13 -17.13 -0.90 1.38
CA LEU A 13 -16.70 -0.33 2.65
C LEU A 13 -15.17 -0.24 2.74
N ALA A 14 -14.45 -1.32 2.42
CA ALA A 14 -12.98 -1.33 2.49
C ALA A 14 -12.35 -0.32 1.53
N VAL A 15 -12.85 -0.22 0.29
CA VAL A 15 -12.39 0.78 -0.69
C VAL A 15 -12.70 2.19 -0.20
N GLY A 16 -13.91 2.44 0.32
CA GLY A 16 -14.30 3.74 0.86
C GLY A 16 -13.44 4.19 2.04
N VAL A 17 -13.20 3.31 3.02
CA VAL A 17 -12.33 3.57 4.17
C VAL A 17 -10.89 3.79 3.72
N TYR A 18 -10.37 2.95 2.82
CA TYR A 18 -9.03 3.14 2.25
C TYR A 18 -8.91 4.51 1.56
N THR A 19 -9.88 4.89 0.73
CA THR A 19 -9.90 6.20 0.08
C THR A 19 -9.98 7.33 1.10
N LEU A 20 -10.83 7.22 2.13
CA LEU A 20 -10.95 8.23 3.20
C LEU A 20 -9.63 8.42 3.93
N VAL A 21 -8.99 7.34 4.37
CA VAL A 21 -7.70 7.36 5.05
C VAL A 21 -6.63 7.98 4.16
N MET A 22 -6.55 7.57 2.89
CA MET A 22 -5.60 8.15 1.94
C MET A 22 -5.87 9.65 1.69
N ARG A 23 -7.14 10.09 1.63
CA ARG A 23 -7.48 11.51 1.49
C ARG A 23 -7.13 12.31 2.73
N MET A 24 -7.33 11.77 3.92
CA MET A 24 -6.95 12.43 5.17
C MET A 24 -5.43 12.53 5.29
N LEU A 25 -4.72 11.44 5.03
CA LEU A 25 -3.26 11.35 5.21
C LEU A 25 -2.44 11.94 4.07
N ALA A 26 -3.00 12.09 2.86
CA ALA A 26 -2.28 12.70 1.74
C ALA A 26 -2.92 14.02 1.30
N GLY A 27 -4.25 14.13 1.37
CA GLY A 27 -4.99 15.29 0.86
C GLY A 27 -4.97 16.51 1.77
N ILE A 28 -4.86 16.35 3.10
CA ILE A 28 -4.68 17.47 4.05
C ILE A 28 -3.21 17.89 4.16
N PRO A 29 -2.24 16.98 4.35
CA PRO A 29 -0.86 17.41 4.49
C PRO A 29 -0.26 17.89 3.17
N ALA A 30 -0.76 17.48 2.00
CA ALA A 30 -0.28 18.03 0.72
C ALA A 30 -0.44 19.56 0.63
N PRO A 31 -1.64 20.17 0.74
CA PRO A 31 -1.80 21.62 0.66
C PRO A 31 -1.12 22.36 1.81
N VAL A 32 -1.07 21.78 3.02
CA VAL A 32 -0.35 22.38 4.16
C VAL A 32 1.17 22.40 3.90
N TYR A 33 1.71 21.29 3.42
CA TYR A 33 3.13 21.18 3.06
C TYR A 33 3.48 22.10 1.91
N PHE A 34 2.68 22.09 0.83
CA PHE A 34 2.90 22.99 -0.31
C PHE A 34 2.79 24.45 0.11
N GLY A 35 1.82 24.82 0.96
CA GLY A 35 1.72 26.16 1.53
C GLY A 35 2.99 26.56 2.28
N ALA A 36 3.46 25.71 3.20
CA ALA A 36 4.68 25.97 3.95
C ALA A 36 5.93 26.05 3.05
N VAL A 37 6.04 25.21 2.03
CA VAL A 37 7.17 25.23 1.08
C VAL A 37 7.15 26.53 0.27
N ILE A 38 5.99 26.99 -0.19
CA ILE A 38 5.84 28.26 -0.91
C ILE A 38 6.28 29.42 0.00
N ASP A 39 5.89 29.43 1.27
CA ASP A 39 6.30 30.45 2.23
C ASP A 39 7.83 30.43 2.50
N LYS A 40 8.43 29.24 2.56
CA LYS A 40 9.87 29.06 2.82
C LYS A 40 10.74 29.40 1.62
N THR A 41 10.26 29.16 0.40
CA THR A 41 10.98 29.46 -0.85
C THR A 41 10.81 30.91 -1.30
N CYS A 42 10.07 31.72 -0.55
CA CYS A 42 9.90 33.12 -0.87
C CYS A 42 11.20 33.92 -0.65
N LEU A 43 11.75 34.47 -1.74
CA LEU A 43 12.93 35.33 -1.73
C LEU A 43 12.56 36.80 -1.48
N LYS A 44 11.41 37.25 -1.99
CA LYS A 44 10.95 38.64 -1.82
C LYS A 44 9.45 38.72 -1.58
N TRP A 45 9.10 39.22 -0.40
CA TRP A 45 7.72 39.50 0.00
C TRP A 45 7.22 40.79 -0.64
N GLY A 46 5.97 40.77 -1.12
CA GLY A 46 5.26 42.00 -1.48
C GLY A 46 4.94 42.80 -0.21
N SER A 47 4.96 44.13 -0.33
CA SER A 47 4.45 45.03 0.71
C SER A 47 3.12 45.62 0.23
N THR A 48 2.13 45.65 1.11
CA THR A 48 0.85 46.33 0.86
C THR A 48 1.01 47.84 1.03
N SER A 49 0.03 48.63 0.57
CA SER A 49 0.05 50.09 0.75
C SER A 49 0.11 50.52 2.22
N CYS A 50 -0.26 49.63 3.15
CA CYS A 50 -0.19 49.83 4.60
C CYS A 50 1.09 49.26 5.24
N GLY A 51 2.08 48.82 4.45
CA GLY A 51 3.34 48.28 4.95
C GLY A 51 3.28 46.85 5.50
N GLN A 52 2.10 46.20 5.45
CA GLN A 52 1.96 44.80 5.87
C GLN A 52 2.50 43.85 4.81
N ARG A 53 3.01 42.70 5.28
CA ARG A 53 3.50 41.59 4.43
C ARG A 53 2.35 41.06 3.57
N GLY A 54 2.45 41.26 2.26
CA GLY A 54 1.51 40.77 1.26
C GLY A 54 1.97 39.43 0.67
N ALA A 55 1.41 39.09 -0.49
CA ALA A 55 1.80 37.88 -1.22
C ALA A 55 3.28 37.92 -1.64
N CYS A 56 3.91 36.74 -1.70
CA CYS A 56 5.27 36.63 -2.21
C CYS A 56 5.33 36.89 -3.72
N ARG A 57 6.32 37.66 -4.17
CA ARG A 57 6.50 38.03 -5.59
C ARG A 57 7.58 37.23 -6.30
N LEU A 58 8.57 36.75 -5.57
CA LEU A 58 9.70 36.02 -6.14
C LEU A 58 9.97 34.76 -5.32
N TYR A 59 9.95 33.61 -6.00
CA TYR A 59 10.13 32.28 -5.41
C TYR A 59 11.39 31.62 -5.94
N ASP A 60 12.07 30.85 -5.08
CA ASP A 60 13.17 29.98 -5.49
C ASP A 60 12.64 28.67 -6.10
N SER A 61 12.83 28.52 -7.42
CA SER A 61 12.41 27.34 -8.17
C SER A 61 13.27 26.10 -7.90
N ILE A 62 14.52 26.28 -7.49
CA ILE A 62 15.48 25.20 -7.22
C ILE A 62 15.12 24.52 -5.90
N ALA A 63 14.88 25.31 -4.85
CA ALA A 63 14.44 24.81 -3.56
C ALA A 63 13.13 24.01 -3.68
N ASN A 64 12.17 24.52 -4.46
CA ASN A 64 10.93 23.81 -4.75
C ASN A 64 11.19 22.47 -5.45
N ARG A 65 12.06 22.44 -6.47
CA ARG A 65 12.42 21.22 -7.18
C ARG A 65 13.01 20.15 -6.25
N TYR A 66 13.95 20.51 -5.37
CA TYR A 66 14.52 19.56 -4.41
C TYR A 66 13.47 18.99 -3.45
N VAL A 67 12.53 19.83 -3.01
CA VAL A 67 11.42 19.40 -2.15
C VAL A 67 10.54 18.36 -2.85
N PHE A 68 10.12 18.61 -4.10
CA PHE A 68 9.31 17.65 -4.86
C PHE A 68 10.04 16.33 -5.12
N LEU A 69 11.31 16.40 -5.53
CA LEU A 69 12.14 15.22 -5.74
C LEU A 69 12.37 14.44 -4.44
N GLY A 70 12.64 15.15 -3.33
CA GLY A 70 12.82 14.56 -2.01
C GLY A 70 11.57 13.85 -1.52
N LEU A 71 10.39 14.48 -1.67
CA LEU A 71 9.11 13.87 -1.32
C LEU A 71 8.81 12.64 -2.17
N ALA A 72 9.01 12.72 -3.49
CA ALA A 72 8.81 11.58 -4.38
C ALA A 72 9.76 10.41 -4.05
N ALA A 73 11.02 10.72 -3.74
CA ALA A 73 12.00 9.74 -3.31
C ALA A 73 11.65 9.13 -1.94
N ALA A 74 11.19 9.92 -0.98
CA ALA A 74 10.77 9.45 0.34
C ALA A 74 9.52 8.56 0.27
N LEU A 75 8.59 8.85 -0.64
CA LEU A 75 7.39 8.03 -0.83
C LEU A 75 7.71 6.71 -1.54
N ARG A 76 8.60 6.73 -2.54
CA ARG A 76 8.96 5.53 -3.31
C ARG A 76 10.05 4.69 -2.65
N GLY A 77 10.95 5.33 -1.93
CA GLY A 77 12.12 4.72 -1.31
C GLY A 77 11.78 3.49 -0.47
N PRO A 78 10.86 3.57 0.49
CA PRO A 78 10.47 2.43 1.32
C PRO A 78 9.99 1.23 0.50
N SER A 79 9.18 1.46 -0.55
CA SER A 79 8.71 0.39 -1.43
C SER A 79 9.87 -0.32 -2.14
N PHE A 80 10.84 0.45 -2.66
CA PHE A 80 12.04 -0.12 -3.27
C PHE A 80 12.91 -0.86 -2.26
N LEU A 81 13.10 -0.31 -1.06
CA LEU A 81 13.90 -0.95 -0.01
C LEU A 81 13.28 -2.28 0.43
N ILE A 82 11.97 -2.33 0.65
CA ILE A 82 11.27 -3.58 1.00
C ILE A 82 11.41 -4.60 -0.14
N GLY A 83 11.26 -4.18 -1.40
CA GLY A 83 11.46 -5.05 -2.56
C GLY A 83 12.88 -5.62 -2.63
N ILE A 84 13.90 -4.79 -2.39
CA ILE A 84 15.31 -5.21 -2.37
C ILE A 84 15.57 -6.20 -1.23
N ILE A 85 15.09 -5.91 -0.01
CA ILE A 85 15.23 -6.79 1.15
C ILE A 85 14.58 -8.15 0.88
N PHE A 86 13.36 -8.14 0.34
CA PHE A 86 12.64 -9.36 0.00
C PHE A 86 13.37 -10.18 -1.07
N TYR A 87 13.91 -9.52 -2.10
CA TYR A 87 14.73 -10.16 -3.13
C TYR A 87 15.99 -10.81 -2.53
N ILE A 88 16.71 -10.11 -1.65
CA ILE A 88 17.88 -10.65 -0.96
C ILE A 88 17.49 -11.86 -0.11
N PHE A 89 16.36 -11.78 0.61
CA PHE A 89 15.87 -12.87 1.45
C PHE A 89 15.57 -14.14 0.64
N ILE A 90 14.87 -14.01 -0.50
CA ILE A 90 14.61 -15.13 -1.41
C ILE A 90 15.91 -15.72 -1.94
N LYS A 91 16.83 -14.87 -2.43
CA LYS A 91 18.11 -15.32 -2.98
C LYS A 91 18.93 -16.08 -1.93
N LYS A 92 18.98 -15.58 -0.69
CA LYS A 92 19.66 -16.22 0.44
C LYS A 92 19.03 -17.57 0.79
N HIS A 93 17.69 -17.66 0.81
CA HIS A 93 16.99 -18.90 1.09
C HIS A 93 17.20 -19.96 -0.01
N PHE A 94 17.26 -19.55 -1.27
CA PHE A 94 17.55 -20.46 -2.39
C PHE A 94 19.00 -20.96 -2.39
N GLN A 95 19.97 -20.06 -2.13
CA GLN A 95 21.37 -20.47 -1.97
C GLN A 95 21.57 -21.42 -0.77
N ASN A 96 20.91 -21.15 0.36
CA ASN A 96 20.95 -22.04 1.53
C ASN A 96 20.34 -23.43 1.24
N LYS A 97 19.35 -23.51 0.33
CA LYS A 97 18.83 -24.80 -0.16
C LYS A 97 19.83 -25.50 -1.09
N ASN A 98 20.51 -24.76 -1.97
CA ASN A 98 21.52 -25.31 -2.87
C ASN A 98 22.82 -25.73 -2.18
N SER A 99 23.13 -25.19 -0.99
CA SER A 99 24.26 -25.63 -0.15
C SER A 99 23.94 -26.83 0.75
N ARG A 100 22.69 -27.33 0.76
CA ARG A 100 22.30 -28.61 1.40
C ARG A 100 21.86 -29.67 0.38
N PRO A 101 22.67 -30.06 -0.64
CA PRO A 101 22.40 -31.29 -1.37
C PRO A 101 23.03 -32.46 -0.61
N VAL A 102 22.19 -33.46 -0.30
CA VAL A 102 22.52 -34.81 0.20
C VAL A 102 22.78 -34.93 1.70
N GLU A 103 21.71 -34.92 2.52
CA GLU A 103 21.49 -36.01 3.47
C GLU A 103 19.99 -36.09 3.83
N ASN A 104 19.40 -37.23 3.46
CA ASN A 104 18.12 -37.80 3.89
C ASN A 104 16.79 -37.16 3.46
N GLY A 105 16.05 -37.96 2.69
CA GLY A 105 14.69 -38.32 3.09
C GLY A 105 13.57 -37.46 2.53
N GLN A 106 12.88 -38.02 1.55
CA GLN A 106 11.61 -37.54 1.03
C GLN A 106 10.49 -37.78 2.07
N GLU A 107 10.00 -36.71 2.70
CA GLU A 107 8.76 -36.54 3.52
C GLU A 107 8.95 -35.15 4.19
N ASP A 108 8.25 -34.04 3.90
CA ASP A 108 6.82 -33.76 4.07
C ASP A 108 6.38 -32.48 3.33
N VAL A 109 5.29 -32.60 2.56
CA VAL A 109 4.17 -31.63 2.52
C VAL A 109 4.48 -30.16 2.14
N SER A 110 4.46 -29.87 0.84
CA SER A 110 4.04 -28.54 0.32
C SER A 110 2.74 -28.61 -0.48
N MET A 111 2.06 -29.75 -0.46
CA MET A 111 0.78 -29.97 -1.15
C MET A 111 -0.47 -29.84 -0.23
N ASN A 112 -0.30 -29.50 1.07
CA ASN A 112 -1.42 -29.38 2.02
C ASN A 112 -2.28 -28.11 1.90
N ARG A 113 -1.91 -27.11 1.08
CA ARG A 113 -2.75 -25.90 0.96
C ARG A 113 -3.92 -26.09 -0.01
N GLU A 114 -3.80 -26.99 -0.98
CA GLU A 114 -4.89 -27.31 -1.90
C GLU A 114 -5.90 -28.30 -1.29
N GLU A 115 -5.46 -29.29 -0.50
CA GLU A 115 -6.37 -30.20 0.20
C GLU A 115 -7.25 -29.49 1.24
N ASN A 116 -6.71 -28.52 2.00
CA ASN A 116 -7.47 -27.79 3.01
C ASN A 116 -8.64 -26.97 2.41
N CYS A 117 -8.54 -26.61 1.12
CA CYS A 117 -9.59 -25.90 0.39
C CYS A 117 -10.71 -26.84 -0.09
N LYS A 118 -10.38 -28.10 -0.45
CA LYS A 118 -11.37 -29.10 -0.89
C LYS A 118 -12.10 -29.77 0.26
N ILE A 119 -11.44 -29.99 1.40
CA ILE A 119 -12.01 -30.68 2.57
C ILE A 119 -13.24 -29.94 3.14
N LYS A 120 -13.28 -28.59 3.06
CA LYS A 120 -14.45 -27.83 3.52
C LYS A 120 -15.71 -27.98 2.65
N GLN A 121 -15.63 -28.60 1.48
CA GLN A 121 -16.77 -28.75 0.55
C GLN A 121 -17.43 -30.13 0.60
N HIS A 122 -16.96 -31.11 1.39
CA HIS A 122 -17.44 -32.50 1.32
C HIS A 122 -17.84 -33.11 2.70
N LEU A 123 -18.95 -32.60 3.29
CA LEU A 123 -19.96 -33.29 4.16
C LEU A 123 -19.57 -33.84 5.57
N PRO A 124 -20.51 -34.14 6.52
CA PRO A 124 -21.98 -34.03 6.52
C PRO A 124 -22.65 -33.37 7.76
N GLY A 125 -23.96 -33.04 7.68
CA GLY A 125 -24.83 -32.85 8.87
C GLY A 125 -25.87 -31.72 8.82
N SER A 126 -27.05 -32.01 8.24
CA SER A 126 -28.35 -31.28 8.32
C SER A 126 -28.93 -31.30 9.76
N PRO A 127 -30.02 -30.60 10.18
CA PRO A 127 -31.32 -30.37 9.49
C PRO A 127 -31.85 -28.90 9.66
N ASP A 128 -32.89 -28.35 9.03
CA ASP A 128 -34.22 -28.78 8.61
C ASP A 128 -34.81 -27.84 7.52
N ALA A 129 -35.71 -28.40 6.71
CA ALA A 129 -36.88 -27.78 6.04
C ALA A 129 -36.63 -26.70 4.95
N GLU A 130 -37.19 -26.74 3.74
CA GLU A 130 -38.31 -27.51 3.16
C GLU A 130 -38.11 -27.52 1.63
N ASN A 131 -38.40 -28.66 0.98
CA ASN A 131 -38.67 -28.72 -0.47
C ASN A 131 -40.07 -28.12 -0.72
N GLU A 132 -40.45 -27.63 -1.90
CA GLU A 132 -40.93 -28.39 -3.06
C GLU A 132 -41.01 -27.40 -4.25
N SER A 133 -40.32 -27.64 -5.36
CA SER A 133 -40.89 -28.08 -6.66
C SER A 133 -42.05 -27.26 -7.24
N SER A 134 -41.95 -27.02 -8.55
CA SER A 134 -43.04 -26.74 -9.51
C SER A 134 -43.68 -25.35 -9.51
N ILE A 135 -43.22 -24.49 -10.43
CA ILE A 135 -43.92 -23.97 -11.64
C ILE A 135 -42.99 -22.99 -12.36
#